data_AF-A0A2A9FP87-F1
#
_entry.id   AF-A0A2A9FP87-F1
#
_cell.length_a   1.000
_cell.length_b   1.000
_cell.length_c   1.000
_cell.angle_alpha   90.00
_cell.angle_beta   90.00
_cell.angle_gamma   90.00
#
_symmetry.space_group_name_H-M   'P 1'
#
loop_
_entity.id
_entity.type
_entity.pdbx_description
1 polymer ?
#
loop_
_entity_poly.entity_id
_entity_poly.type
_entity_poly.pdbx_seq_one_letter_code
_entity_poly.pdbx_strand_id
1 'polypeptide(L)'
;MQTETVLGMTKPAIAPTGGAGEAAGDPSVNGRVLDRLLGMAHRYRSEGNLRQAMEMYWNVLENHPGTAQAEGACVSLLDQADAYERDGARHVARAVYERLL
;
A
#
# COMPACT_ATOMS: atom_id res chain seq x y z
N MET A 1 14.49 34.43 46.33
CA MET A 1 14.32 32.97 46.42
C MET A 1 14.11 32.47 44.99
N GLN A 2 15.17 31.90 44.41
CA GLN A 2 15.14 31.27 43.08
C GLN A 2 15.56 29.82 43.28
N THR A 3 14.74 28.88 42.83
CA THR A 3 15.11 27.46 42.73
C THR A 3 14.60 26.96 41.39
N GLU A 4 15.43 27.12 40.37
CA GLU A 4 15.29 26.41 39.10
C GLU A 4 15.69 24.95 39.34
N THR A 5 14.71 24.04 39.24
CA THR A 5 14.98 22.61 39.18
C THR A 5 14.79 22.17 37.73
N VAL A 6 15.89 22.16 36.96
CA VAL A 6 15.91 21.55 35.63
C VAL A 6 16.13 20.05 35.84
N LEU A 7 15.04 19.29 35.82
CA LEU A 7 15.08 17.84 35.83
C LEU A 7 15.52 17.37 34.44
N GLY A 8 16.80 17.01 34.32
CA GLY A 8 17.38 16.45 33.11
C GLY A 8 16.68 15.15 32.71
N MET A 9 15.89 15.21 31.64
CA MET A 9 15.37 14.03 30.95
C MET A 9 16.53 13.28 30.30
N THR A 10 16.94 12.17 30.92
CA THR A 10 17.80 11.17 30.30
C THR A 10 17.01 10.46 29.20
N LYS A 11 17.33 10.78 27.94
CA LYS A 11 16.88 10.04 26.76
C LYS A 11 17.53 8.66 26.77
N PRO A 12 16.79 7.54 26.79
CA PRO A 12 17.40 6.23 26.60
C PRO A 12 17.88 6.13 25.15
N ALA A 13 19.19 5.99 24.98
CA ALA A 13 19.83 5.61 23.74
C ALA A 13 19.51 4.15 23.45
N ILE A 14 18.45 3.92 22.68
CA ILE A 14 18.14 2.62 22.11
C ILE A 14 19.08 2.43 20.93
N ALA A 15 20.06 1.55 21.08
CA ALA A 15 20.93 1.14 20.00
C ALA A 15 20.07 0.53 18.88
N PRO A 16 20.33 0.85 17.59
CA PRO A 16 19.80 0.03 16.52
C PRO A 16 20.57 -1.30 16.55
N THR A 17 20.00 -2.29 17.24
CA THR A 17 20.35 -3.69 16.98
C THR A 17 19.88 -3.97 15.56
N GLY A 18 20.78 -3.75 14.60
CA GLY A 18 20.62 -4.15 13.22
C GLY A 18 20.49 -5.67 13.17
N GLY A 19 19.26 -6.14 13.29
CA GLY A 19 18.86 -7.48 12.89
C GLY A 19 18.92 -7.57 11.36
N ALA A 20 20.13 -7.72 10.84
CA ALA A 20 20.33 -8.32 9.53
C ALA A 20 20.15 -9.82 9.69
N GLY A 21 19.05 -10.36 9.16
CA GLY A 21 18.77 -11.79 9.22
C GLY A 21 17.31 -12.12 8.98
N GLU A 22 16.92 -12.09 7.70
CA GLU A 22 15.96 -13.04 7.13
C GLU A 22 14.58 -13.15 7.79
N ALA A 23 13.71 -12.19 7.47
CA ALA A 23 12.31 -12.51 7.23
C ALA A 23 12.08 -12.66 5.71
N ALA A 24 12.93 -13.44 5.04
CA ALA A 24 12.56 -13.99 3.74
C ALA A 24 11.52 -15.08 4.01
N GLY A 25 10.29 -14.67 4.31
CA GLY A 25 9.15 -15.58 4.31
C GLY A 25 9.17 -16.34 2.99
N ASP A 26 8.91 -17.65 3.05
CA ASP A 26 8.91 -18.51 1.87
C ASP A 26 8.22 -17.78 0.71
N PRO A 27 8.90 -17.52 -0.42
CA PRO A 27 8.33 -16.78 -1.53
C PRO A 27 6.99 -17.37 -2.00
N SER A 28 6.79 -18.67 -1.76
CA SER A 28 5.54 -19.40 -2.01
C SER A 28 4.40 -18.99 -1.06
N VAL A 29 4.70 -18.67 0.20
CA VAL A 29 3.73 -18.19 1.19
C VAL A 29 3.36 -16.74 0.89
N ASN A 30 4.36 -15.90 0.58
CA ASN A 30 4.13 -14.50 0.22
C ASN A 30 3.26 -14.38 -1.03
N GLY A 31 3.51 -15.18 -2.08
CA GLY A 31 2.67 -15.21 -3.28
C GLY A 31 1.20 -15.53 -2.97
N ARG A 32 0.92 -16.54 -2.14
CA ARG A 32 -0.46 -16.90 -1.75
C ARG A 32 -1.15 -15.80 -0.95
N VAL A 33 -0.41 -15.10 -0.09
CA VAL A 33 -0.95 -13.95 0.65
C VAL A 33 -1.30 -12.81 -0.31
N LEU A 34 -0.43 -12.52 -1.28
CA LEU A 34 -0.70 -11.51 -2.30
C LEU A 34 -1.90 -11.87 -3.18
N ASP A 35 -2.04 -13.13 -3.59
CA ASP A 35 -3.22 -13.62 -4.31
C ASP A 35 -4.50 -13.38 -3.49
N ARG A 36 -4.43 -13.61 -2.17
CA ARG A 36 -5.56 -13.39 -1.29
C ARG A 36 -5.91 -11.91 -1.16
N LEU A 37 -4.92 -11.04 -1.00
CA LEU A 37 -5.11 -9.58 -0.92
C LEU A 37 -5.71 -9.04 -2.22
N LEU A 38 -5.19 -9.48 -3.37
CA LEU A 38 -5.72 -9.08 -4.67
C LEU A 38 -7.16 -9.58 -4.86
N GLY A 39 -7.46 -10.81 -4.46
CA GLY A 39 -8.82 -11.36 -4.46
C GLY A 39 -9.78 -10.57 -3.57
N MET A 40 -9.33 -10.09 -2.41
CA MET A 40 -10.13 -9.21 -1.54
C MET A 40 -10.40 -7.85 -2.20
N ALA A 41 -9.39 -7.25 -2.85
CA ALA A 41 -9.55 -6.00 -3.58
C ALA A 41 -10.57 -6.12 -4.72
N HIS A 42 -10.52 -7.21 -5.49
CA HIS A 42 -11.52 -7.52 -6.52
C HIS A 42 -12.93 -7.65 -5.95
N ARG A 43 -13.06 -8.31 -4.79
CA ARG A 43 -14.36 -8.43 -4.11
C ARG A 43 -14.90 -7.07 -3.68
N TYR A 44 -14.08 -6.20 -3.06
CA TYR A 44 -14.49 -4.84 -2.71
C TYR A 44 -14.96 -4.06 -3.94
N ARG A 45 -14.26 -4.19 -5.08
CA ARG A 45 -14.68 -3.57 -6.34
C ARG A 45 -16.05 -4.09 -6.80
N SER A 46 -16.25 -5.41 -6.78
CA SER A 46 -17.54 -6.04 -7.16
C SER A 46 -18.69 -5.61 -6.25
N GLU A 47 -18.42 -5.31 -4.99
CA GLU A 47 -19.40 -4.83 -4.01
C GLU A 47 -19.65 -3.31 -4.12
N GLY A 48 -18.97 -2.62 -5.05
CA GLY A 48 -19.08 -1.17 -5.22
C GLY A 48 -18.22 -0.34 -4.26
N ASN A 49 -17.43 -0.99 -3.41
CA ASN A 49 -16.50 -0.36 -2.47
C ASN A 49 -15.21 0.07 -3.18
N LEU A 50 -15.34 0.96 -4.17
CA LEU A 50 -14.26 1.32 -5.11
C LEU A 50 -13.05 1.96 -4.41
N ARG A 51 -13.27 2.73 -3.35
CA ARG A 51 -12.19 3.37 -2.58
C ARG A 51 -11.31 2.35 -1.88
N GLN A 52 -11.91 1.40 -1.17
CA GLN A 52 -11.18 0.32 -0.49
C GLN A 52 -10.47 -0.58 -1.49
N ALA A 53 -11.11 -0.87 -2.62
CA ALA A 53 -10.47 -1.64 -3.69
C ALA A 53 -9.20 -0.94 -4.22
N MET A 54 -9.30 0.36 -4.54
CA MET A 54 -8.15 1.14 -5.01
C MET A 54 -7.02 1.16 -3.98
N GLU A 55 -7.32 1.40 -2.70
CA GLU A 55 -6.32 1.40 -1.64
C GLU A 55 -5.57 0.08 -1.57
N MET A 56 -6.27 -1.05 -1.67
CA MET A 56 -5.64 -2.36 -1.69
C MET A 56 -4.80 -2.60 -2.94
N TYR A 57 -5.28 -2.22 -4.13
CA TYR A 57 -4.48 -2.35 -5.35
C TYR A 57 -3.19 -1.52 -5.27
N TRP A 58 -3.28 -0.28 -4.78
CA TRP A 58 -2.10 0.56 -4.56
C TRP A 58 -1.14 -0.07 -3.56
N ASN A 59 -1.65 -0.60 -2.45
CA ASN A 59 -0.81 -1.26 -1.46
C ASN A 59 -0.04 -2.45 -2.05
N VAL A 60 -0.70 -3.30 -2.84
CA VAL A 60 -0.04 -4.44 -3.52
C VAL A 60 1.00 -3.94 -4.53
N LEU A 61 0.66 -2.95 -5.34
CA LEU A 61 1.55 -2.40 -6.37
C LEU A 61 2.80 -1.73 -5.78
N GLU A 62 2.63 -0.94 -4.72
CA GLU A 62 3.71 -0.15 -4.11
C GLU A 62 4.63 -1.00 -3.22
N ASN A 63 4.08 -1.96 -2.48
CA ASN A 63 4.87 -2.75 -1.53
C ASN A 63 5.45 -4.03 -2.14
N HIS A 64 4.89 -4.51 -3.25
CA HIS A 64 5.30 -5.76 -3.89
C HIS A 64 5.55 -5.60 -5.40
N PRO A 65 6.36 -4.61 -5.83
CA PRO A 65 6.64 -4.37 -7.24
C PRO A 65 7.33 -5.57 -7.89
N GLY A 66 7.08 -5.77 -9.19
CA GLY A 66 7.68 -6.87 -9.97
C GLY A 66 7.06 -8.25 -9.72
N THR A 67 5.98 -8.32 -8.95
CA THR A 67 5.18 -9.55 -8.80
C THR A 67 4.01 -9.56 -9.79
N ALA A 68 3.54 -10.75 -10.17
CA ALA A 68 2.35 -10.90 -11.02
C ALA A 68 1.10 -10.27 -10.39
N GLN A 69 1.03 -10.24 -9.05
CA GLN A 69 -0.07 -9.62 -8.32
C GLN A 69 -0.02 -8.09 -8.40
N ALA A 70 1.17 -7.48 -8.41
CA ALA A 70 1.34 -6.06 -8.67
C ALA A 70 0.95 -5.70 -10.11
N GLU A 71 1.30 -6.52 -11.11
CA GLU A 71 0.82 -6.34 -12.48
C GLU A 71 -0.72 -6.42 -12.56
N GLY A 72 -1.33 -7.42 -11.91
CA GLY A 72 -2.80 -7.54 -11.83
C GLY A 72 -3.48 -6.36 -11.12
N ALA A 73 -2.85 -5.83 -10.07
CA ALA A 73 -3.32 -4.63 -9.38
C ALA A 73 -3.23 -3.38 -10.29
N CYS A 74 -2.14 -3.24 -11.05
CA CYS A 74 -1.96 -2.16 -12.03
C CYS A 74 -3.05 -2.20 -13.11
N VAL A 75 -3.31 -3.36 -13.70
CA VAL A 75 -4.40 -3.54 -14.68
C VAL A 75 -5.76 -3.15 -14.08
N SER A 76 -6.01 -3.54 -12.83
CA SER A 76 -7.26 -3.21 -12.14
C SER A 76 -7.42 -1.70 -11.87
N LEU A 77 -6.33 -1.01 -11.57
CA LEU A 77 -6.31 0.45 -11.38
C LEU A 77 -6.55 1.18 -12.72
N LEU A 78 -5.97 0.69 -13.81
CA LEU A 78 -6.25 1.21 -15.16
C LEU A 78 -7.72 1.05 -15.53
N ASP A 79 -8.31 -0.14 -15.32
CA ASP A 79 -9.74 -0.37 -15.56
C ASP A 79 -10.64 0.59 -14.75
N GLN A 80 -10.23 0.92 -13.51
CA GLN A 80 -10.95 1.89 -12.69
C GLN A 80 -10.77 3.32 -13.18
N ALA A 81 -9.58 3.71 -13.64
CA ALA A 81 -9.35 5.01 -14.26
C ALA A 81 -10.21 5.20 -15.51
N ASP A 82 -10.27 4.18 -16.39
CA ASP A 82 -11.12 4.16 -17.57
C ASP A 82 -12.60 4.31 -17.20
N ALA A 83 -13.05 3.61 -16.15
CA ALA A 83 -14.42 3.75 -15.65
C ALA A 83 -14.70 5.17 -15.13
N TYR A 84 -13.79 5.76 -14.37
CA TYR A 84 -13.92 7.15 -13.92
C TYR A 84 -13.98 8.14 -15.08
N GLU A 85 -13.22 7.92 -16.15
CA GLU A 85 -13.26 8.76 -17.34
C GLU A 85 -14.64 8.68 -18.03
N ARG A 86 -15.17 7.46 -18.19
CA ARG A 86 -16.49 7.21 -18.80
C ARG A 86 -17.63 7.82 -17.99
N ASP A 87 -17.51 7.81 -16.67
CA ASP A 87 -18.49 8.41 -15.76
C ASP A 87 -18.34 9.95 -15.64
N GLY A 88 -17.39 10.55 -16.36
CA GLY A 88 -17.15 11.99 -16.38
C GLY A 88 -16.28 12.50 -15.21
N ALA A 89 -15.83 11.63 -14.33
CA ALA A 89 -14.90 11.92 -13.24
C ALA A 89 -13.43 12.02 -13.72
N ARG A 90 -13.20 12.79 -14.79
CA ARG A 90 -11.91 12.90 -15.49
C ARG A 90 -10.75 13.32 -14.60
N HIS A 91 -11.01 14.13 -13.57
CA HIS A 91 -9.97 14.55 -12.62
C HIS A 91 -9.45 13.37 -11.78
N VAL A 92 -10.33 12.44 -11.40
CA VAL A 92 -9.95 11.22 -10.67
C VAL A 92 -9.19 10.28 -11.60
N ALA A 93 -9.73 10.04 -12.80
CA ALA A 93 -9.08 9.20 -13.81
C ALA A 93 -7.64 9.67 -14.09
N ARG A 94 -7.47 10.97 -14.34
CA ARG A 94 -6.15 11.59 -14.53
C ARG A 94 -5.22 11.35 -13.35
N ALA A 95 -5.68 11.55 -12.12
CA ALA A 95 -4.85 11.34 -10.93
C ALA A 95 -4.40 9.86 -10.79
N VAL A 96 -5.24 8.90 -11.20
CA VAL A 96 -4.87 7.49 -11.23
C VAL A 96 -3.81 7.24 -12.31
N TYR A 97 -4.01 7.70 -13.54
CA TYR A 97 -3.02 7.53 -14.61
C TYR A 97 -1.68 8.18 -14.27
N GLU A 98 -1.68 9.41 -13.74
CA GLU A 98 -0.46 10.13 -13.36
C GLU A 98 0.34 9.40 -12.27
N ARG A 99 -0.34 8.66 -11.38
CA ARG A 99 0.32 7.88 -10.34
C ARG A 99 0.87 6.54 -10.85
N LEU A 100 0.40 6.04 -11.99
CA LEU A 100 0.89 4.80 -12.61
C LEU A 100 2.12 5.00 -13.50
N LEU A 101 2.48 6.26 -13.82
CA LEU A 101 3.67 6.64 -14.61
C LEU A 101 4.91 6.76 -13.72
#